data_AF-A0A7S2BLB7-F1
#
_entry.id   AF-A0A7S2BLB7-F1
#
_cell.length_a   1.000
_cell.length_b   1.000
_cell.length_c   1.000
_cell.angle_alpha   90.00
_cell.angle_beta   90.00
_cell.angle_gamma   90.00
#
_symmetry.space_group_name_H-M   'P 1'
#
loop_
_entity.id
_entity.type
_entity.pdbx_description
1 polymer ?
#
loop_
_entity_poly.entity_id
_entity_poly.type
_entity_poly.pdbx_seq_one_letter_code
_entity_poly.pdbx_strand_id
1 'polypeptide(L)'
;MGQLAEEYGYNDAAESLLVVDPSEVFIFHVTRAPQAVGAVWAAQRVPDGSVAAVANAFTLRRLDIDNATGQCDGVTSWCSADMRKLAFAAGWWAPDQPFDFTHAFADGTGPLYASGRRMWRIYELLAPESNLPTEYDDYVLDAPYPPFLPAMNVTKIQAFGIMRDFYTGTPYALDAGMAGGFGGTPDRWAPGTGEELVTGSWERAISLYR
;
A
#
# COMPACT_ATOMS: atom_id res chain seq x y z
N MET A 1 -1.58 -15.98 10.96
CA MET A 1 -0.75 -14.76 11.18
C MET A 1 -1.45 -13.81 12.14
N GLY A 2 -2.65 -13.32 11.81
CA GLY A 2 -3.41 -12.41 12.68
C GLY A 2 -3.56 -12.86 14.14
N GLN A 3 -4.02 -14.08 14.37
CA GLN A 3 -4.15 -14.65 15.73
C GLN A 3 -2.84 -14.63 16.54
N LEU A 4 -1.69 -14.88 15.90
CA LEU A 4 -0.39 -14.81 16.58
C LEU A 4 -0.06 -13.36 16.97
N ALA A 5 -0.37 -12.40 16.11
CA ALA A 5 -0.15 -10.98 16.39
C ALA A 5 -1.09 -10.46 17.50
N GLU A 6 -2.30 -11.02 17.60
CA GLU A 6 -3.22 -10.76 18.71
C GLU A 6 -2.73 -11.36 20.02
N GLU A 7 -2.25 -12.61 20.01
CA GLU A 7 -1.79 -13.33 21.21
C GLU A 7 -0.46 -12.79 21.76
N TYR A 8 0.51 -12.55 20.89
CA TYR A 8 1.89 -12.20 21.28
C TYR A 8 2.23 -10.72 21.08
N GLY A 9 1.32 -9.95 20.47
CA GLY A 9 1.55 -8.56 20.09
C GLY A 9 2.29 -8.39 18.76
N TYR A 10 2.37 -7.14 18.32
CA TYR A 10 3.11 -6.73 17.13
C TYR A 10 4.12 -5.64 17.51
N ASN A 11 5.41 -5.95 17.43
CA ASN A 11 6.51 -5.08 17.87
C ASN A 11 7.14 -4.30 16.72
N ASP A 12 6.30 -3.76 15.84
CA ASP A 12 6.66 -2.80 14.79
C ASP A 12 5.51 -1.80 14.64
N ALA A 13 5.71 -0.72 13.89
CA ALA A 13 4.67 0.29 13.64
C ALA A 13 3.50 -0.30 12.84
N ALA A 14 3.81 -0.95 11.72
CA ALA A 14 2.84 -1.57 10.81
C ALA A 14 3.56 -2.37 9.73
N GLU A 15 2.86 -3.31 9.08
CA GLU A 15 3.38 -4.01 7.90
C GLU A 15 2.29 -4.34 6.90
N SER A 16 2.68 -4.27 5.62
CA SER A 16 1.83 -4.56 4.46
C SER A 16 2.38 -5.77 3.72
N LEU A 17 1.67 -6.90 3.78
CA LEU A 17 2.11 -8.17 3.21
C LEU A 17 1.22 -8.62 2.05
N LEU A 18 1.84 -9.30 1.09
CA LEU A 18 1.13 -10.14 0.12
C LEU A 18 1.35 -11.60 0.52
N VAL A 19 0.26 -12.34 0.66
CA VAL A 19 0.26 -13.77 1.02
C VAL A 19 -0.31 -14.52 -0.17
N VAL A 20 0.50 -15.42 -0.73
CA VAL A 20 0.19 -16.05 -2.03
C VAL A 20 0.41 -17.54 -1.97
N ASP A 21 -0.53 -18.28 -2.55
CA ASP A 21 -0.39 -19.69 -2.89
C ASP A 21 -0.72 -19.93 -4.38
N PRO A 22 -0.68 -21.17 -4.90
CA PRO A 22 -0.97 -21.43 -6.32
C PRO A 22 -2.39 -21.08 -6.80
N SER A 23 -3.34 -20.89 -5.88
CA SER A 23 -4.75 -20.64 -6.16
C SER A 23 -5.22 -19.23 -5.79
N GLU A 24 -4.64 -18.62 -4.75
CA GLU A 24 -5.18 -17.41 -4.15
C GLU A 24 -4.09 -16.42 -3.72
N VAL A 25 -4.46 -15.14 -3.71
CA VAL A 25 -3.62 -14.03 -3.28
C VAL A 25 -4.41 -13.20 -2.28
N PHE A 26 -3.75 -12.82 -1.19
CA PHE A 26 -4.29 -11.95 -0.15
C PHE A 26 -3.38 -10.76 0.08
N ILE A 27 -3.99 -9.58 0.23
CA ILE A 27 -3.35 -8.44 0.85
C ILE A 27 -3.61 -8.56 2.35
N PHE A 28 -2.58 -8.54 3.17
CA PHE A 28 -2.66 -8.61 4.63
C PHE A 28 -2.00 -7.37 5.24
N HIS A 29 -2.70 -6.69 6.13
CA HIS A 29 -2.20 -5.53 6.87
C HIS A 29 -2.28 -5.79 8.35
N VAL A 30 -1.24 -5.38 9.08
CA VAL A 30 -1.18 -5.52 10.53
C VAL A 30 -0.52 -4.29 11.13
N THR A 31 -1.04 -3.82 12.26
CA THR A 31 -0.46 -2.77 13.08
C THR A 31 -0.66 -3.11 14.55
N ARG A 32 0.07 -2.43 15.43
CA ARG A 32 -0.11 -2.53 16.87
C ARG A 32 -1.50 -2.00 17.26
N ALA A 33 -2.15 -2.67 18.22
CA ALA A 33 -3.39 -2.16 18.77
C ALA A 33 -3.15 -0.86 19.59
N PRO A 34 -3.98 0.20 19.43
CA PRO A 34 -3.72 1.50 20.05
C PRO A 34 -3.67 1.51 21.59
N GLN A 35 -4.43 0.63 22.25
CA GLN A 35 -4.65 0.70 23.71
C GLN A 35 -4.49 -0.65 24.44
N ALA A 36 -4.04 -1.71 23.76
CA ALA A 36 -3.93 -3.05 24.32
C ALA A 36 -2.65 -3.77 23.90
N VAL A 37 -2.26 -4.82 24.65
CA VAL A 37 -1.32 -5.84 24.15
C VAL A 37 -2.04 -6.58 23.03
N GLY A 38 -1.42 -6.62 21.85
CA GLY A 38 -1.99 -7.26 20.67
C GLY A 38 -1.78 -6.45 19.39
N ALA A 39 -2.50 -6.85 18.36
CA ALA A 39 -2.44 -6.25 17.03
C ALA A 39 -3.85 -6.06 16.47
N VAL A 40 -3.99 -5.11 15.54
CA VAL A 40 -5.14 -5.02 14.66
C VAL A 40 -4.69 -5.43 13.28
N TRP A 41 -5.43 -6.32 12.64
CA TRP A 41 -5.13 -6.77 11.29
C TRP A 41 -6.38 -6.91 10.44
N ALA A 42 -6.18 -6.84 9.13
CA ALA A 42 -7.16 -7.18 8.12
C ALA A 42 -6.49 -7.88 6.93
N ALA A 43 -7.26 -8.68 6.22
CA ALA A 43 -6.86 -9.31 4.98
C ALA A 43 -8.00 -9.24 3.97
N GLN A 44 -7.66 -9.07 2.70
CA GLN A 44 -8.62 -9.14 1.60
C GLN A 44 -8.04 -10.00 0.47
N ARG A 45 -8.86 -10.91 -0.04
CA ARG A 45 -8.54 -11.69 -1.23
C ARG A 45 -8.50 -10.77 -2.44
N VAL A 46 -7.45 -10.89 -3.25
CA VAL A 46 -7.38 -10.25 -4.56
C VAL A 46 -8.23 -11.08 -5.53
N PRO A 47 -9.23 -10.49 -6.20
CA PRO A 47 -10.06 -11.23 -7.15
C PRO A 47 -9.25 -11.78 -8.32
N ASP A 48 -9.64 -12.96 -8.80
CA ASP A 48 -9.05 -13.56 -9.99
C ASP A 48 -9.11 -12.58 -11.19
N GLY A 49 -8.04 -12.53 -11.99
CA GLY A 49 -7.93 -11.58 -13.09
C GLY A 49 -7.63 -10.13 -12.67
N SER A 50 -7.22 -9.92 -11.42
CA SER A 50 -6.79 -8.62 -10.91
C SER A 50 -5.32 -8.62 -10.50
N VAL A 51 -4.74 -7.42 -10.42
CA VAL A 51 -3.41 -7.18 -9.85
C VAL A 51 -3.53 -6.27 -8.63
N ALA A 52 -2.73 -6.56 -7.60
CA ALA A 52 -2.56 -5.69 -6.43
C ALA A 52 -1.12 -5.16 -6.39
N ALA A 53 -0.96 -3.89 -6.04
CA ALA A 53 0.32 -3.26 -5.79
C ALA A 53 0.36 -2.74 -4.36
N VAL A 54 1.35 -3.19 -3.58
CA VAL A 54 1.53 -2.79 -2.17
C VAL A 54 2.96 -2.28 -2.02
N ALA A 55 3.12 -0.99 -1.74
CA ALA A 55 4.42 -0.35 -1.65
C ALA A 55 4.57 0.42 -0.32
N ASN A 56 4.89 -0.26 0.77
CA ASN A 56 5.08 0.34 2.11
C ASN A 56 3.95 1.31 2.50
N ALA A 57 2.70 0.89 2.29
CA ALA A 57 1.49 1.63 2.62
C ALA A 57 0.35 0.65 2.84
N PHE A 58 -0.64 1.01 3.66
CA PHE A 58 -1.89 0.27 3.73
C PHE A 58 -2.78 0.61 2.54
N THR A 59 -3.21 -0.40 1.79
CA THR A 59 -4.06 -0.27 0.60
C THR A 59 -5.48 -0.79 0.83
N LEU A 60 -5.71 -1.60 1.88
CA LEU A 60 -7.06 -2.09 2.23
C LEU A 60 -7.96 -0.94 2.67
N ARG A 61 -9.02 -0.69 1.90
CA ARG A 61 -10.03 0.33 2.21
C ARG A 61 -11.26 -0.32 2.84
N ARG A 62 -12.30 -0.54 2.04
CA ARG A 62 -13.52 -1.22 2.48
C ARG A 62 -13.35 -2.73 2.45
N LEU A 63 -13.83 -3.36 3.52
CA LEU A 63 -13.85 -4.81 3.71
C LEU A 63 -15.30 -5.30 3.77
N ASP A 64 -15.52 -6.55 3.40
CA ASP A 64 -16.83 -7.18 3.52
C ASP A 64 -17.07 -7.57 4.98
N ILE A 65 -17.73 -6.68 5.72
CA ILE A 65 -17.99 -6.79 7.16
C ILE A 65 -19.49 -6.86 7.41
N ASP A 66 -19.91 -7.85 8.17
CA ASP A 66 -21.27 -7.95 8.71
C ASP A 66 -21.48 -6.84 9.76
N ASN A 67 -22.43 -5.94 9.52
CA ASN A 67 -22.66 -4.80 10.40
C ASN A 67 -23.27 -5.17 11.75
N ALA A 68 -23.94 -6.32 11.88
CA ALA A 68 -24.53 -6.76 13.14
C ALA A 68 -23.48 -7.37 14.07
N THR A 69 -22.51 -8.10 13.51
CA THR A 69 -21.48 -8.82 14.28
C THR A 69 -20.13 -8.10 14.31
N GLY A 70 -19.88 -7.20 13.37
CA GLY A 70 -18.58 -6.57 13.15
C GLY A 70 -17.51 -7.50 12.57
N GLN A 71 -17.88 -8.75 12.22
CA GLN A 71 -16.97 -9.74 11.67
C GLN A 71 -16.86 -9.60 10.15
N CYS A 72 -15.66 -9.84 9.63
CA CYS A 72 -15.49 -10.00 8.19
C CYS A 72 -16.12 -11.31 7.71
N ASP A 73 -16.51 -11.38 6.43
CA ASP A 73 -17.27 -12.49 5.85
C ASP A 73 -16.55 -13.86 5.87
N GLY A 74 -15.23 -13.87 6.03
CA GLY A 74 -14.42 -15.08 6.02
C GLY A 74 -14.36 -15.77 4.65
N VAL A 75 -14.64 -15.04 3.57
CA VAL A 75 -14.61 -15.52 2.19
C VAL A 75 -13.77 -14.60 1.31
N THR A 76 -14.06 -13.30 1.32
CA THR A 76 -13.25 -12.29 0.62
C THR A 76 -12.41 -11.48 1.60
N SER A 77 -12.84 -11.38 2.86
CA SER A 77 -12.27 -10.50 3.86
C SER A 77 -12.12 -11.21 5.21
N TRP A 78 -11.02 -10.93 5.90
CA TRP A 78 -10.75 -11.38 7.26
C TRP A 78 -10.24 -10.19 8.08
N CYS A 79 -10.53 -10.15 9.37
CA CYS A 79 -10.08 -9.06 10.22
C CYS A 79 -10.09 -9.45 11.70
N SER A 80 -9.39 -8.68 12.53
CA SER A 80 -9.51 -8.76 13.99
C SER A 80 -10.95 -8.53 14.44
N ALA A 81 -11.45 -9.39 15.33
CA ALA A 81 -12.83 -9.31 15.82
C ALA A 81 -13.16 -7.97 16.50
N ASP A 82 -12.20 -7.38 17.21
CA ASP A 82 -12.37 -6.10 17.93
C ASP A 82 -11.96 -4.87 17.10
N MET A 83 -11.64 -5.02 15.80
CA MET A 83 -11.12 -3.95 14.94
C MET A 83 -11.95 -2.66 14.99
N ARG A 84 -13.27 -2.74 14.72
CA ARG A 84 -14.17 -1.58 14.73
C ARG A 84 -14.31 -0.96 16.12
N LYS A 85 -14.31 -1.79 17.16
CA LYS A 85 -14.40 -1.36 18.56
C LYS A 85 -13.15 -0.58 18.98
N LEU A 86 -11.97 -1.06 18.58
CA LEU A 86 -10.70 -0.40 18.84
C LEU A 86 -10.60 0.94 18.08
N ALA A 87 -11.01 0.97 16.81
CA ALA A 87 -11.06 2.22 16.04
C ALA A 87 -12.02 3.25 16.65
N PHE A 88 -13.22 2.81 17.07
CA PHE A 88 -14.19 3.68 17.74
C PHE A 88 -13.65 4.23 19.07
N ALA A 89 -13.06 3.37 19.91
CA ALA A 89 -12.49 3.77 21.19
C ALA A 89 -11.29 4.73 21.06
N ALA A 90 -10.56 4.66 19.94
CA ALA A 90 -9.48 5.58 19.61
C ALA A 90 -9.96 6.89 18.95
N GLY A 91 -11.24 6.98 18.59
CA GLY A 91 -11.81 8.14 17.88
C GLY A 91 -11.45 8.18 16.39
N TRP A 92 -11.01 7.06 15.81
CA TRP A 92 -10.56 6.95 14.40
C TRP A 92 -11.67 6.55 13.43
N TRP A 93 -12.83 6.14 13.94
CA TRP A 93 -14.00 5.77 13.15
C TRP A 93 -15.29 6.01 13.95
N ALA A 94 -16.38 6.32 13.24
CA ALA A 94 -17.72 6.48 13.80
C ALA A 94 -18.71 5.47 13.20
N PRO A 95 -19.65 4.89 13.99
CA PRO A 95 -20.55 3.82 13.52
C PRO A 95 -21.50 4.18 12.38
N ASP A 96 -21.74 5.46 12.16
CA ASP A 96 -22.57 5.99 11.08
C ASP A 96 -21.81 6.14 9.74
N GLN A 97 -20.50 5.87 9.73
CA GLN A 97 -19.66 5.96 8.54
C GLN A 97 -19.22 4.56 8.06
N PRO A 98 -19.04 4.36 6.74
CA PRO A 98 -18.41 3.16 6.22
C PRO A 98 -17.03 2.94 6.86
N PHE A 99 -16.73 1.70 7.21
CA PHE A 99 -15.42 1.37 7.76
C PHE A 99 -14.36 1.31 6.64
N ASP A 100 -13.30 2.09 6.78
CA ASP A 100 -12.13 2.11 5.90
C ASP A 100 -10.89 1.80 6.75
N PHE A 101 -10.23 0.67 6.47
CA PHE A 101 -9.12 0.18 7.28
C PHE A 101 -7.90 1.11 7.24
N THR A 102 -7.47 1.53 6.03
CA THR A 102 -6.38 2.50 5.88
C THR A 102 -6.74 3.81 6.58
N HIS A 103 -7.98 4.32 6.45
CA HIS A 103 -8.38 5.54 7.16
C HIS A 103 -8.32 5.40 8.67
N ALA A 104 -8.74 4.27 9.22
CA ALA A 104 -8.76 4.06 10.65
C ALA A 104 -7.37 3.82 11.26
N PHE A 105 -6.45 3.18 10.51
CA PHE A 105 -5.23 2.61 11.10
C PHE A 105 -3.92 2.98 10.40
N ALA A 106 -3.94 3.69 9.26
CA ALA A 106 -2.70 4.15 8.64
C ALA A 106 -2.18 5.41 9.35
N ASP A 107 -1.06 5.27 10.06
CA ASP A 107 -0.36 6.39 10.68
C ASP A 107 0.55 7.09 9.66
N GLY A 108 -0.03 7.95 8.81
CA GLY A 108 0.74 8.73 7.82
C GLY A 108 1.44 7.90 6.73
N THR A 109 1.01 6.67 6.50
CA THR A 109 1.59 5.78 5.47
C THR A 109 1.14 6.17 4.06
N GLY A 110 1.89 5.74 3.04
CA GLY A 110 1.61 6.09 1.65
C GLY A 110 2.11 7.46 1.21
N PRO A 111 3.32 7.92 1.58
CA PRO A 111 3.86 9.17 1.04
C PRO A 111 3.98 9.11 -0.49
N LEU A 112 3.66 10.22 -1.14
CA LEU A 112 3.66 10.37 -2.60
C LEU A 112 4.92 9.79 -3.26
N TYR A 113 6.09 10.31 -2.86
CA TYR A 113 7.38 10.00 -3.46
C TYR A 113 7.95 8.63 -3.07
N ALA A 114 7.56 8.11 -1.90
CA ALA A 114 8.13 6.87 -1.37
C ALA A 114 7.25 5.65 -1.64
N SER A 115 5.94 5.82 -1.80
CA SER A 115 4.98 4.71 -1.87
C SER A 115 3.97 4.92 -3.01
N GLY A 116 3.37 6.11 -3.08
CA GLY A 116 2.32 6.43 -4.03
C GLY A 116 2.67 6.16 -5.46
N ARG A 117 3.70 6.85 -5.96
CA ARG A 117 4.09 6.72 -7.37
C ARG A 117 4.54 5.31 -7.74
N ARG A 118 5.09 4.52 -6.80
CA ARG A 118 5.41 3.10 -7.04
C ARG A 118 4.15 2.30 -7.35
N MET A 119 3.08 2.47 -6.56
CA MET A 119 1.79 1.82 -6.83
C MET A 119 1.19 2.33 -8.15
N TRP A 120 1.18 3.64 -8.36
CA TRP A 120 0.71 4.24 -9.62
C TRP A 120 1.41 3.63 -10.84
N ARG A 121 2.74 3.56 -10.83
CA ARG A 121 3.51 3.05 -11.99
C ARG A 121 3.24 1.58 -12.27
N ILE A 122 3.07 0.76 -11.23
CA ILE A 122 2.69 -0.65 -11.40
C ILE A 122 1.31 -0.75 -12.08
N TYR A 123 0.34 0.06 -11.64
CA TYR A 123 -0.99 0.07 -12.21
C TYR A 123 -1.03 0.69 -13.61
N GLU A 124 -0.25 1.73 -13.90
CA GLU A 124 -0.17 2.32 -15.23
C GLU A 124 0.39 1.33 -16.26
N LEU A 125 1.39 0.52 -15.89
CA LEU A 125 1.96 -0.50 -16.77
C LEU A 125 1.06 -1.71 -16.99
N LEU A 126 0.21 -2.07 -16.02
CA LEU A 126 -0.61 -3.30 -16.07
C LEU A 126 -2.09 -3.06 -16.35
N ALA A 127 -2.59 -1.88 -16.03
CA ALA A 127 -3.98 -1.46 -16.17
C ALA A 127 -4.07 0.02 -16.59
N PRO A 128 -3.49 0.42 -17.75
CA PRO A 128 -3.37 1.82 -18.18
C PRO A 128 -4.71 2.56 -18.29
N GLU A 129 -5.79 1.83 -18.63
CA GLU A 129 -7.15 2.38 -18.75
C GLU A 129 -7.73 2.90 -17.42
N SER A 130 -7.12 2.56 -16.28
CA SER A 130 -7.55 3.03 -14.95
C SER A 130 -7.30 4.53 -14.74
N ASN A 131 -6.39 5.15 -15.50
CA ASN A 131 -6.07 6.58 -15.49
C ASN A 131 -5.94 7.16 -14.06
N LEU A 132 -5.20 6.46 -13.19
CA LEU A 132 -5.01 6.84 -11.80
C LEU A 132 -4.17 8.12 -11.66
N PRO A 133 -4.44 8.97 -10.65
CA PRO A 133 -3.72 10.22 -10.45
C PRO A 133 -2.26 9.98 -10.04
N THR A 134 -1.36 10.84 -10.51
CA THR A 134 0.06 10.80 -10.14
C THR A 134 0.38 11.64 -8.91
N GLU A 135 -0.50 12.57 -8.54
CA GLU A 135 -0.35 13.51 -7.42
C GLU A 135 -1.55 13.39 -6.47
N TYR A 136 -1.31 13.64 -5.19
CA TYR A 136 -2.32 13.75 -4.12
C TYR A 136 -1.70 14.48 -2.92
N ASP A 137 -2.55 15.06 -2.07
CA ASP A 137 -2.09 15.79 -0.89
C ASP A 137 -2.06 14.88 0.34
N ASP A 138 -3.09 14.06 0.51
CA ASP A 138 -3.22 13.12 1.62
C ASP A 138 -3.64 11.74 1.10
N TYR A 139 -2.74 10.76 1.16
CA TYR A 139 -3.00 9.41 0.69
C TYR A 139 -4.22 8.75 1.36
N VAL A 140 -4.41 9.03 2.64
CA VAL A 140 -5.45 8.40 3.44
C VAL A 140 -6.81 8.98 3.05
N LEU A 141 -6.92 10.30 2.96
CA LEU A 141 -8.16 11.01 2.64
C LEU A 141 -8.51 10.97 1.15
N ASP A 142 -7.53 11.16 0.27
CA ASP A 142 -7.74 11.24 -1.18
C ASP A 142 -7.98 9.85 -1.80
N ALA A 143 -7.55 8.79 -1.11
CA ALA A 143 -7.67 7.40 -1.53
C ALA A 143 -7.36 7.16 -3.02
N PRO A 144 -6.18 7.59 -3.51
CA PRO A 144 -5.90 7.73 -4.94
C PRO A 144 -5.83 6.39 -5.69
N TYR A 145 -5.54 5.30 -4.97
CA TYR A 145 -5.30 3.98 -5.55
C TYR A 145 -6.15 2.90 -4.88
N PRO A 146 -6.86 2.07 -5.66
CA PRO A 146 -7.57 0.94 -5.12
C PRO A 146 -6.59 -0.18 -4.66
N PRO A 147 -7.03 -1.09 -3.77
CA PRO A 147 -6.21 -2.22 -3.33
C PRO A 147 -5.82 -3.16 -4.48
N PHE A 148 -6.64 -3.23 -5.53
CA PHE A 148 -6.39 -4.01 -6.73
C PHE A 148 -7.14 -3.42 -7.93
N LEU A 149 -6.69 -3.76 -9.14
CA LEU A 149 -7.32 -3.41 -10.42
C LEU A 149 -7.45 -4.63 -11.33
N PRO A 150 -8.47 -4.70 -12.20
CA PRO A 150 -8.52 -5.70 -13.27
C PRO A 150 -7.29 -5.60 -14.17
N ALA A 151 -6.57 -6.71 -14.31
CA ALA A 151 -5.40 -6.81 -15.18
C ALA A 151 -5.24 -8.27 -15.60
N MET A 152 -5.65 -8.58 -16.83
CA MET A 152 -5.57 -9.94 -17.37
C MET A 152 -4.25 -10.17 -18.12
N ASN A 153 -3.84 -11.44 -18.20
CA ASN A 153 -2.67 -11.89 -18.97
C ASN A 153 -1.33 -11.30 -18.52
N VAL A 154 -1.18 -10.96 -17.23
CA VAL A 154 0.09 -10.52 -16.66
C VAL A 154 1.11 -11.67 -16.74
N THR A 155 2.17 -11.46 -17.50
CA THR A 155 3.24 -12.44 -17.67
C THR A 155 4.33 -12.28 -16.61
N LYS A 156 5.07 -13.37 -16.34
CA LYS A 156 6.25 -13.32 -15.47
C LYS A 156 7.29 -12.31 -15.98
N ILE A 157 7.44 -12.17 -17.30
CA ILE A 157 8.38 -11.21 -17.91
C ILE A 157 7.97 -9.78 -17.60
N GLN A 158 6.67 -9.45 -17.70
CA GLN A 158 6.16 -8.13 -17.28
C GLN A 158 6.41 -7.88 -15.79
N ALA A 159 6.12 -8.84 -14.92
CA ALA A 159 6.39 -8.70 -13.48
C ALA A 159 7.88 -8.43 -13.19
N PHE A 160 8.79 -9.17 -13.85
CA PHE A 160 10.22 -8.94 -13.75
C PHE A 160 10.67 -7.60 -14.34
N GLY A 161 10.00 -7.12 -15.40
CA GLY A 161 10.24 -5.81 -16.00
C GLY A 161 9.85 -4.68 -15.06
N ILE A 162 8.68 -4.79 -14.41
CA ILE A 162 8.18 -3.81 -13.44
C ILE A 162 9.14 -3.68 -12.25
N MET A 163 9.66 -4.80 -11.73
CA MET A 163 10.66 -4.74 -10.66
C MET A 163 11.97 -4.07 -11.11
N ARG A 164 12.20 -3.86 -12.41
CA ARG A 164 13.35 -3.13 -12.94
C ARG A 164 12.99 -1.73 -13.43
N ASP A 165 11.73 -1.32 -13.32
CA ASP A 165 11.28 -0.02 -13.79
C ASP A 165 11.67 1.08 -12.79
N PHE A 166 12.12 2.20 -13.35
CA PHE A 166 12.53 3.40 -12.65
C PHE A 166 11.86 4.63 -13.27
N TYR A 167 10.59 4.47 -13.61
CA TYR A 167 9.70 5.50 -14.17
C TYR A 167 10.10 6.00 -15.57
N THR A 168 10.88 5.21 -16.31
CA THR A 168 11.39 5.58 -17.64
C THR A 168 10.25 6.00 -18.57
N GLY A 169 10.47 7.11 -19.27
CA GLY A 169 9.50 7.69 -20.21
C GLY A 169 8.39 8.52 -19.55
N THR A 170 8.44 8.71 -18.23
CA THR A 170 7.52 9.59 -17.49
C THR A 170 8.26 10.84 -16.97
N PRO A 171 7.56 11.90 -16.54
CA PRO A 171 8.20 13.04 -15.86
C PRO A 171 8.95 12.69 -14.58
N TYR A 172 8.75 11.48 -14.04
CA TYR A 172 9.30 10.98 -12.80
C TYR A 172 10.52 10.05 -13.01
N ALA A 173 10.96 9.92 -14.26
CA ALA A 173 12.07 9.09 -14.69
C ALA A 173 13.34 9.34 -13.87
N LEU A 174 13.88 8.28 -13.27
CA LEU A 174 15.12 8.34 -12.49
C LEU A 174 16.36 8.11 -13.35
N ASP A 175 16.25 7.78 -14.63
CA ASP A 175 17.37 7.63 -15.58
C ASP A 175 17.66 8.89 -16.39
N ALA A 176 17.01 10.00 -16.07
CA ALA A 176 17.12 11.25 -16.80
C ALA A 176 17.08 12.49 -15.88
N GLY A 177 17.59 13.61 -16.41
CA GLY A 177 17.53 14.90 -15.73
C GLY A 177 18.26 14.93 -14.37
N MET A 178 17.77 15.77 -13.45
CA MET A 178 18.36 15.93 -12.12
C MET A 178 18.07 14.76 -11.17
N ALA A 179 17.04 13.98 -11.46
CA ALA A 179 16.71 12.77 -10.70
C ALA A 179 17.66 11.61 -11.05
N GLY A 180 18.31 11.68 -12.21
CA GLY A 180 19.33 10.76 -12.68
C GLY A 180 20.64 10.81 -11.91
N GLY A 181 21.20 9.63 -11.67
CA GLY A 181 22.57 9.44 -11.25
C GLY A 181 23.60 9.76 -12.34
N PHE A 182 24.87 9.59 -11.98
CA PHE A 182 25.99 9.90 -12.86
C PHE A 182 25.90 9.11 -14.18
N GLY A 183 25.91 9.82 -15.32
CA GLY A 183 25.83 9.19 -16.64
C GLY A 183 24.44 8.67 -17.01
N GLY A 184 23.38 9.11 -16.33
CA GLY A 184 22.00 8.68 -16.62
C GLY A 184 21.61 7.35 -15.96
N THR A 185 22.33 6.94 -14.91
CA THR A 185 21.97 5.75 -14.14
C THR A 185 20.75 6.04 -13.28
N PRO A 186 19.82 5.08 -13.10
CA PRO A 186 18.71 5.25 -12.16
C PRO A 186 19.14 5.19 -10.69
N ASP A 187 20.37 4.74 -10.44
CA ASP A 187 21.00 4.78 -9.13
C ASP A 187 21.54 6.18 -8.84
N ARG A 188 20.90 6.89 -7.91
CA ARG A 188 21.26 8.24 -7.48
C ARG A 188 21.66 8.23 -6.02
N TRP A 189 22.90 8.64 -5.75
CA TRP A 189 23.39 8.87 -4.39
C TRP A 189 22.80 10.15 -3.81
N ALA A 190 22.36 10.10 -2.54
CA ALA A 190 21.86 11.29 -1.85
C ALA A 190 22.99 12.35 -1.79
N PRO A 191 22.75 13.60 -2.26
CA PRO A 191 23.78 14.65 -2.29
C PRO A 191 24.08 15.23 -0.89
N GLY A 192 23.70 14.54 0.18
CA GLY A 192 23.86 14.98 1.57
C GLY A 192 23.04 16.23 1.87
N THR A 193 23.61 17.17 2.62
CA THR A 193 22.94 18.41 3.06
C THR A 193 22.46 19.30 1.90
N GLY A 194 22.98 19.11 0.68
CA GLY A 194 22.49 19.83 -0.50
C GLY A 194 21.04 19.46 -0.88
N GLU A 195 20.55 18.30 -0.45
CA GLU A 195 19.17 17.86 -0.68
C GLU A 195 18.16 18.68 0.14
N GLU A 196 18.58 19.22 1.29
CA GLU A 196 17.75 20.08 2.15
C GLU A 196 17.47 21.45 1.50
N LEU A 197 18.24 21.83 0.47
CA LEU A 197 18.09 23.10 -0.24
C LEU A 197 17.02 23.07 -1.33
N VAL A 198 16.53 21.87 -1.71
CA VAL A 198 15.47 21.71 -2.70
C VAL A 198 14.15 21.41 -2.02
N THR A 199 13.07 22.08 -2.45
CA THR A 199 11.73 21.81 -1.94
C THR A 199 11.15 20.57 -2.62
N GLY A 200 10.65 19.63 -1.84
CA GLY A 200 10.08 18.36 -2.31
C GLY A 200 10.93 17.16 -1.92
N SER A 201 10.67 16.02 -2.55
CA SER A 201 11.45 14.79 -2.39
C SER A 201 11.65 14.13 -3.74
N TRP A 202 12.62 13.22 -3.82
CA TRP A 202 12.87 12.41 -5.01
C TRP A 202 12.10 11.11 -4.93
N GLU A 203 11.72 10.59 -6.10
CA GLU A 203 11.04 9.30 -6.18
C GLU A 203 11.90 8.17 -5.64
N ARG A 204 11.25 7.23 -4.95
CA ARG A 204 11.83 5.93 -4.64
C ARG A 204 11.52 4.97 -5.79
N ALA A 205 12.56 4.44 -6.42
CA ALA A 205 12.41 3.40 -7.45
C ALA A 205 11.68 2.16 -6.89
N ILE A 206 11.07 1.36 -7.78
CA ILE A 206 10.28 0.18 -7.40
C ILE A 206 11.15 -0.84 -6.65
N SER A 207 12.35 -1.16 -7.16
CA SER A 207 13.22 -2.19 -6.58
C SER A 207 14.72 -1.89 -6.65
N LEU A 208 15.13 -0.62 -6.83
CA LEU A 208 16.55 -0.27 -6.69
C LEU A 208 16.93 -0.14 -5.23
N TYR A 209 18.13 -0.63 -4.92
CA TYR A 209 18.76 -0.44 -3.62
C TYR A 209 19.10 1.05 -3.42
N ARG A 210 18.98 1.52 -2.18
CA ARG A 210 19.47 2.81 -1.70
C ARG A 210 20.28 2.58 -0.43
#